data_AF-A0A642JGB1-F1
#
_entry.id   AF-A0A642JGB1-F1
#
_cell.length_a   1.000
_cell.length_b   1.000
_cell.length_c   1.000
_cell.angle_alpha   90.00
_cell.angle_beta   90.00
_cell.angle_gamma   90.00
#
_symmetry.space_group_name_H-M   'P 1'
#
loop_
_entity.id
_entity.type
_entity.pdbx_description
1 polymer ?
#
loop_
_entity_poly.entity_id
_entity_poly.type
_entity_poly.pdbx_seq_one_letter_code
_entity_poly.pdbx_strand_id
1 'polypeptide(L)'
;MTAQASPIPSAYELRMKQTNVIRKFFNKMQRQAMAIAAHDEYIVASRGTGKSEGIDARFILRNVWEMPGSLGGMISPSYAKAWGNTLPAICKALAEWGYIQNIHYVVGHKAPPSMGFAKPVRPVLGDGWSNAFHFWNGTVMVILSFNQGMSANSMSLDWVIGPEAKFLSYDKIKNEVNPANRGNRQYFGHCPHHHSVCYSTDMPGSSMGRWILDKQEEMQPPHIQLIRNLYKELQDYKRKPLTEHTMRMIRELQRDLDIARKFQPALKPNDKKKREYTVFYGEYDVFDNLEVLGEDFIWQMQRDSPPLVWRTAFLNERLMKVPNGFYSALDDRIHFYQPADNGRLKNLGSNWKQLSSCGCLGDGDLDFDKELHIAFDSNASISTAVVAQLDGNTMKIIKSFYVKTPSKLGDL
;
A
#
# COMPACT_ATOMS: atom_id res chain seq x y z
N MET A 1 -6.31 18.82 58.16
CA MET A 1 -5.88 19.04 56.76
C MET A 1 -6.36 17.85 55.95
N THR A 2 -7.42 18.03 55.17
CA THR A 2 -7.89 17.01 54.23
C THR A 2 -6.84 16.91 53.12
N ALA A 3 -6.18 15.76 53.02
CA ALA A 3 -5.32 15.47 51.87
C ALA A 3 -6.19 15.58 50.62
N GLN A 4 -5.95 16.60 49.79
CA GLN A 4 -6.52 16.66 48.45
C GLN A 4 -6.01 15.41 47.72
N ALA A 5 -6.89 14.44 47.51
CA ALA A 5 -6.60 13.26 46.72
C ALA A 5 -6.06 13.75 45.37
N SER A 6 -4.82 13.36 45.04
CA SER A 6 -4.21 13.73 43.77
C SER A 6 -5.13 13.30 42.62
N PRO A 7 -5.38 14.15 41.62
CA PRO A 7 -6.31 13.83 40.54
C PRO A 7 -5.85 12.55 39.84
N ILE A 8 -6.78 11.60 39.69
CA ILE A 8 -6.52 10.34 38.99
C ILE A 8 -6.18 10.69 37.53
N PRO A 9 -4.96 10.37 37.06
CA PRO A 9 -4.54 10.72 35.71
C PRO A 9 -5.36 9.96 34.68
N SER A 10 -5.64 10.60 33.54
CA SER A 10 -6.24 9.97 32.38
C SER A 10 -5.26 9.00 31.68
N ALA A 11 -5.78 8.09 30.85
CA ALA A 11 -4.94 7.22 30.03
C ALA A 11 -4.04 8.03 29.07
N TYR A 12 -4.54 9.16 28.57
CA TYR A 12 -3.78 10.07 27.73
C TYR A 12 -2.59 10.69 28.46
N GLU A 13 -2.80 11.20 29.68
CA GLU A 13 -1.73 11.80 30.49
C GLU A 13 -0.66 10.78 30.87
N LEU A 14 -1.05 9.56 31.24
CA LEU A 14 -0.11 8.48 31.52
C LEU A 14 0.76 8.16 30.29
N ARG A 15 0.16 8.15 29.09
CA ARG A 15 0.90 7.93 27.84
C ARG A 15 1.88 9.07 27.55
N MET A 16 1.45 10.32 27.74
CA MET A 16 2.28 11.50 27.48
C MET A 16 3.43 11.68 28.48
N LYS A 17 3.32 11.12 29.68
CA LYS A 17 4.41 11.11 30.68
C LYS A 17 5.56 10.16 30.35
N GLN A 18 5.44 9.34 29.31
CA GLN A 18 6.55 8.51 28.83
C GLN A 18 7.60 9.40 28.16
N THR A 19 8.86 9.29 28.59
CA THR A 19 9.99 10.17 28.21
C THR A 19 10.33 10.23 26.72
N ASN A 20 9.67 9.42 25.87
CA ASN A 20 10.03 9.21 24.46
C ASN A 20 8.88 9.47 23.46
N VAL A 21 7.80 10.18 23.86
CA VAL A 21 6.68 10.44 22.94
C VAL A 21 7.00 11.59 21.98
N ILE A 22 7.33 11.26 20.73
CA ILE A 22 7.51 12.22 19.64
C ILE A 22 6.14 12.54 19.02
N ARG A 23 5.78 13.82 18.94
CA ARG A 23 4.59 14.26 18.21
C ARG A 23 4.89 14.31 16.71
N LYS A 24 4.12 13.57 15.92
CA LYS A 24 4.17 13.63 14.45
C LYS A 24 2.87 14.21 13.89
N PHE A 25 3.01 14.98 12.83
CA PHE A 25 1.87 15.48 12.07
C PHE A 25 1.38 14.40 11.10
N PHE A 26 0.07 14.21 11.06
CA PHE A 26 -0.61 13.39 10.05
C PHE A 26 -1.68 14.23 9.38
N ASN A 27 -1.70 14.21 8.05
CA ASN A 27 -2.66 14.99 7.28
C ASN A 27 -4.09 14.42 7.40
N LYS A 28 -5.05 15.06 6.74
CA LYS A 28 -6.48 14.69 6.84
C LYS A 28 -6.73 13.25 6.38
N MET A 29 -6.20 12.86 5.21
CA MET A 29 -6.31 11.50 4.67
C MET A 29 -5.81 10.46 5.67
N GLN A 30 -4.58 10.64 6.16
CA GLN A 30 -3.92 9.69 7.06
C GLN A 30 -4.69 9.55 8.37
N ARG A 31 -5.11 10.67 8.97
CA ARG A 31 -5.94 10.68 10.19
C ARG A 31 -7.28 10.00 9.98
N GLN A 32 -7.91 10.19 8.83
CA GLN A 32 -9.19 9.57 8.52
C GLN A 32 -9.05 8.04 8.40
N ALA A 33 -8.07 7.56 7.62
CA ALA A 33 -7.77 6.14 7.53
C ALA A 33 -7.48 5.54 8.92
N MET A 34 -6.65 6.21 9.72
CA MET A 34 -6.33 5.83 11.10
C MET A 34 -7.55 5.70 12.02
N ALA A 35 -8.45 6.67 11.98
CA ALA A 35 -9.66 6.66 12.79
C ALA A 35 -10.62 5.54 12.38
N ILE A 36 -10.81 5.37 11.07
CA ILE A 36 -11.73 4.37 10.51
C ILE A 36 -11.20 2.97 10.75
N ALA A 37 -9.99 2.65 10.27
CA ALA A 37 -9.38 1.32 10.42
C ALA A 37 -10.34 0.18 10.03
N ALA A 38 -10.94 0.28 8.85
CA ALA A 38 -11.84 -0.76 8.37
C ALA A 38 -11.08 -2.08 8.12
N HIS A 39 -11.84 -3.17 8.02
CA HIS A 39 -11.32 -4.46 7.60
C HIS A 39 -10.67 -4.35 6.22
N ASP A 40 -11.37 -3.80 5.23
CA ASP A 40 -10.83 -3.57 3.89
C ASP A 40 -10.69 -2.07 3.62
N GLU A 41 -9.50 -1.64 3.16
CA GLU A 41 -9.21 -0.24 2.86
C GLU A 41 -8.72 -0.08 1.41
N TYR A 42 -9.36 0.83 0.67
CA TYR A 42 -9.03 1.16 -0.72
C TYR A 42 -8.86 2.68 -0.83
N ILE A 43 -7.62 3.14 -1.00
CA ILE A 43 -7.29 4.56 -0.95
C ILE A 43 -6.70 5.00 -2.30
N VAL A 44 -7.40 5.90 -2.99
CA VAL A 44 -6.94 6.54 -4.22
C VAL A 44 -6.55 7.97 -3.87
N ALA A 45 -5.25 8.24 -3.75
CA ALA A 45 -4.77 9.56 -3.38
C ALA A 45 -3.69 10.06 -4.34
N SER A 46 -3.68 11.36 -4.58
CA SER A 46 -2.71 12.03 -5.44
C SER A 46 -1.25 11.80 -5.00
N ARG A 47 -0.30 12.12 -5.87
CA ARG A 47 1.13 12.02 -5.53
C ARG A 47 1.49 13.05 -4.47
N GLY A 48 2.43 12.69 -3.58
CA GLY A 48 2.89 13.59 -2.53
C GLY A 48 1.96 13.72 -1.32
N THR A 49 0.86 12.95 -1.23
CA THR A 49 -0.07 12.93 -0.07
C THR A 49 0.42 12.09 1.12
N GLY A 50 1.58 11.43 0.99
CA GLY A 50 2.11 10.58 2.05
C GLY A 50 1.38 9.25 2.24
N LYS A 51 0.99 8.59 1.13
CA LYS A 51 0.34 7.26 1.14
C LYS A 51 1.19 6.21 1.83
N SER A 52 2.47 6.12 1.48
CA SER A 52 3.38 5.12 2.03
C SER A 52 3.60 5.32 3.53
N GLU A 53 3.78 6.57 3.97
CA GLU A 53 3.96 6.90 5.38
C GLU A 53 2.68 6.68 6.19
N GLY A 54 1.52 7.17 5.74
CA GLY A 54 0.33 7.20 6.60
C GLY A 54 -0.77 6.19 6.30
N ILE A 55 -0.69 5.47 5.19
CA ILE A 55 -1.62 4.39 4.82
C ILE A 55 -0.89 3.04 4.91
N ASP A 56 0.16 2.85 4.12
CA ASP A 56 0.81 1.54 3.96
C ASP A 56 1.53 1.11 5.25
N ALA A 57 2.47 1.93 5.75
CA ALA A 57 3.18 1.64 7.00
C ALA A 57 2.22 1.51 8.19
N ARG A 58 1.18 2.34 8.24
CA ARG A 58 0.15 2.30 9.28
C ARG A 58 -0.61 0.97 9.26
N PHE A 59 -1.01 0.47 8.09
CA PHE A 59 -1.66 -0.82 7.96
C PHE A 59 -0.74 -1.99 8.36
N ILE A 60 0.51 -1.97 7.89
CA ILE A 60 1.52 -2.98 8.25
C ILE A 60 1.71 -3.03 9.77
N LEU A 61 1.97 -1.88 10.39
CA LEU A 61 2.25 -1.80 11.84
C LEU A 61 1.03 -2.19 12.67
N ARG A 62 -0.18 -1.79 12.27
CA ARG A 62 -1.43 -2.24 12.91
C ARG A 62 -1.48 -3.77 12.97
N ASN A 63 -1.29 -4.43 11.83
CA ASN A 63 -1.38 -5.87 11.74
C ASN A 63 -0.21 -6.59 12.45
N VAL A 64 1.00 -6.01 12.42
CA VAL A 64 2.14 -6.50 13.19
C VAL A 64 1.81 -6.51 14.68
N TRP A 65 1.27 -5.42 15.23
CA TRP A 65 0.95 -5.31 16.65
C TRP A 65 -0.25 -6.13 17.08
N GLU A 66 -1.31 -6.16 16.28
CA GLU A 66 -2.55 -6.84 16.64
C GLU A 66 -2.51 -8.34 16.40
N MET A 67 -1.66 -8.81 15.49
CA MET A 67 -1.48 -10.23 15.17
C MET A 67 0.00 -10.62 15.23
N PRO A 68 0.63 -10.68 16.42
CA PRO A 68 2.02 -11.10 16.56
C PRO A 68 2.24 -12.52 16.02
N GLY A 69 3.24 -12.69 15.16
CA GLY A 69 3.53 -13.98 14.52
C GLY A 69 2.67 -14.30 13.30
N SER A 70 1.87 -13.35 12.80
CA SER A 70 1.05 -13.51 11.60
C SER A 70 1.88 -13.59 10.31
N LEU A 71 1.26 -14.10 9.25
CA LEU A 71 1.83 -14.12 7.91
C LEU A 71 1.08 -13.12 6.99
N GLY A 72 1.69 -11.98 6.70
CA GLY A 72 1.17 -10.99 5.76
C GLY A 72 1.70 -11.18 4.34
N GLY A 73 0.94 -10.75 3.33
CA GLY A 73 1.38 -10.71 1.93
C GLY A 73 1.46 -9.27 1.40
N MET A 74 2.61 -8.86 0.89
CA MET A 74 2.76 -7.63 0.10
C MET A 74 2.78 -7.99 -1.38
N ILE A 75 1.77 -7.55 -2.12
CA ILE A 75 1.64 -7.82 -3.55
C ILE A 75 2.43 -6.77 -4.34
N SER A 76 3.12 -7.21 -5.39
CA SER A 76 3.73 -6.34 -6.38
C SER A 76 3.57 -6.94 -7.79
N PRO A 77 3.56 -6.13 -8.87
CA PRO A 77 3.54 -6.67 -10.23
C PRO A 77 4.72 -7.59 -10.53
N SER A 78 5.91 -7.22 -10.02
CA SER A 78 7.16 -7.94 -10.23
C SER A 78 8.08 -7.81 -9.00
N TYR A 79 9.04 -8.72 -8.83
CA TYR A 79 10.07 -8.56 -7.79
C TYR A 79 10.96 -7.35 -8.11
N ALA A 80 11.28 -7.11 -9.38
CA ALA A 80 12.05 -5.93 -9.77
C ALA A 80 11.40 -4.62 -9.29
N LYS A 81 10.07 -4.50 -9.45
CA LYS A 81 9.30 -3.35 -8.98
C LYS A 81 9.25 -3.27 -7.46
N ALA A 82 9.04 -4.41 -6.79
CA ALA A 82 9.02 -4.49 -5.34
C ALA A 82 10.35 -3.99 -4.74
N TRP A 83 11.48 -4.55 -5.19
CA TRP A 83 12.80 -4.19 -4.72
C TRP A 83 13.21 -2.78 -5.17
N GLY A 84 13.04 -2.41 -6.44
CA GLY A 84 13.48 -1.11 -6.95
C GLY A 84 12.79 0.11 -6.33
N ASN A 85 11.50 -0.01 -5.99
CA ASN A 85 10.68 1.16 -5.66
C ASN A 85 9.85 0.99 -4.38
N THR A 86 9.10 -0.11 -4.26
CA THR A 86 8.10 -0.27 -3.20
C THR A 86 8.75 -0.51 -1.84
N LEU A 87 9.73 -1.41 -1.75
CA LEU A 87 10.40 -1.77 -0.50
C LEU A 87 11.20 -0.61 0.12
N PRO A 88 12.00 0.17 -0.64
CA PRO A 88 12.64 1.36 -0.09
C PRO A 88 11.64 2.37 0.48
N ALA A 89 10.52 2.59 -0.21
CA ALA A 89 9.47 3.50 0.25
C ALA A 89 8.81 3.01 1.55
N ILE A 90 8.49 1.71 1.65
CA ILE A 90 7.97 1.09 2.87
C ILE A 90 8.99 1.16 4.01
N CYS A 91 10.26 0.87 3.76
CA CYS A 91 11.29 0.94 4.81
C CYS A 91 11.47 2.38 5.33
N LYS A 92 11.48 3.38 4.43
CA LYS A 92 11.50 4.79 4.81
C LYS A 92 10.26 5.15 5.64
N ALA A 93 9.08 4.72 5.20
CA ALA A 93 7.84 4.94 5.93
C ALA A 93 7.88 4.29 7.32
N LEU A 94 8.33 3.04 7.45
CA LEU A 94 8.49 2.38 8.75
C LEU A 94 9.47 3.12 9.68
N ALA A 95 10.58 3.62 9.14
CA ALA A 95 11.54 4.43 9.89
C ALA A 95 10.92 5.74 10.40
N GLU A 96 10.05 6.39 9.62
CA GLU A 96 9.25 7.52 10.07
C GLU A 96 8.28 7.15 11.21
N TRP A 97 7.88 5.89 11.35
CA TRP A 97 7.12 5.44 12.53
C TRP A 97 8.01 4.98 13.70
N GLY A 98 9.34 5.10 13.57
CA GLY A 98 10.32 4.66 14.56
C GLY A 98 10.79 3.21 14.41
N TYR A 99 10.35 2.50 13.37
CA TYR A 99 10.74 1.12 13.10
C TYR A 99 11.93 1.07 12.17
N ILE A 100 13.08 0.76 12.73
CA ILE A 100 14.37 0.75 12.05
C ILE A 100 14.73 -0.68 11.59
N GLN A 101 15.18 -0.82 10.35
CA GLN A 101 15.73 -2.06 9.81
C GLN A 101 16.96 -2.53 10.62
N ASN A 102 17.10 -3.83 10.83
CA ASN A 102 18.11 -4.48 11.68
C ASN A 102 17.98 -4.17 13.19
N ILE A 103 16.87 -3.56 13.61
CA ILE A 103 16.52 -3.43 15.04
C ILE A 103 15.14 -4.05 15.26
N HIS A 104 14.16 -3.60 14.49
CA HIS A 104 12.78 -4.03 14.61
C HIS A 104 12.42 -5.06 13.54
N TYR A 105 12.97 -4.94 12.34
CA TYR A 105 12.73 -5.91 11.28
C TYR A 105 13.97 -6.13 10.43
N VAL A 106 14.06 -7.28 9.78
CA VAL A 106 15.06 -7.56 8.74
C VAL A 106 14.36 -7.84 7.41
N VAL A 107 15.07 -7.70 6.28
CA VAL A 107 14.50 -7.82 4.93
C VAL A 107 15.37 -8.76 4.09
N GLY A 108 14.72 -9.72 3.42
CA GLY A 108 15.36 -10.67 2.51
C GLY A 108 16.07 -11.83 3.20
N HIS A 109 15.90 -11.97 4.53
CA HIS A 109 16.38 -13.12 5.26
C HIS A 109 15.63 -13.27 6.58
N LYS A 110 15.73 -14.45 7.19
CA LYS A 110 15.30 -14.67 8.57
C LYS A 110 16.25 -13.95 9.53
N ALA A 111 15.72 -13.37 10.60
CA ALA A 111 16.57 -12.75 11.62
C ALA A 111 17.49 -13.81 12.26
N PRO A 112 18.79 -13.51 12.45
CA PRO A 112 19.70 -14.43 13.11
C PRO A 112 19.30 -14.65 14.58
N PRO A 113 19.64 -15.82 15.17
CA PRO A 113 19.28 -16.11 16.56
C PRO A 113 19.76 -15.05 17.57
N SER A 114 20.88 -14.38 17.29
CA SER A 114 21.44 -13.31 18.13
C SER A 114 20.53 -12.10 18.30
N MET A 115 19.59 -11.87 17.38
CA MET A 115 18.63 -10.76 17.48
C MET A 115 17.43 -11.06 18.38
N GLY A 116 17.21 -12.33 18.76
CA GLY A 116 16.13 -12.70 19.69
C GLY A 116 14.71 -12.49 19.15
N PHE A 117 14.52 -12.38 17.83
CA PHE A 117 13.19 -12.20 17.25
C PHE A 117 12.33 -13.45 17.50
N ALA A 118 11.05 -13.24 17.81
CA ALA A 118 10.10 -14.33 17.97
C ALA A 118 9.89 -15.07 16.64
N LYS A 119 9.31 -16.28 16.70
CA LYS A 119 9.04 -17.09 15.51
C LYS A 119 7.61 -16.84 15.02
N PRO A 120 7.36 -16.93 13.70
CA PRO A 120 6.00 -16.89 13.19
C PRO A 120 5.18 -18.07 13.70
N VAL A 121 3.87 -17.87 13.84
CA VAL A 121 2.91 -18.90 14.28
C VAL A 121 2.95 -20.11 13.35
N ARG A 122 3.08 -19.85 12.03
CA ARG A 122 3.35 -20.88 11.02
C ARG A 122 4.72 -20.61 10.40
N PRO A 123 5.65 -21.59 10.42
CA PRO A 123 6.94 -21.42 9.80
C PRO A 123 6.85 -21.10 8.31
N VAL A 124 7.63 -20.12 7.86
CA VAL A 124 7.91 -19.90 6.44
C VAL A 124 9.04 -20.83 6.03
N LEU A 125 8.85 -21.57 4.94
CA LEU A 125 9.79 -22.58 4.45
C LEU A 125 10.69 -22.04 3.33
N GLY A 126 11.93 -22.52 3.29
CA GLY A 126 12.87 -22.35 2.17
C GLY A 126 13.07 -20.91 1.71
N ASP A 127 12.99 -20.71 0.39
CA ASP A 127 13.22 -19.44 -0.31
C ASP A 127 12.20 -18.34 0.04
N GLY A 128 11.13 -18.65 0.78
CA GLY A 128 10.17 -17.65 1.23
C GLY A 128 10.81 -16.53 2.06
N TRP A 129 11.93 -16.81 2.75
CA TRP A 129 12.68 -15.81 3.51
C TRP A 129 13.46 -14.83 2.63
N SER A 130 13.84 -15.20 1.41
CA SER A 130 14.64 -14.34 0.53
C SER A 130 13.84 -13.11 0.06
N ASN A 131 12.52 -13.19 0.13
CA ASN A 131 11.59 -12.14 -0.29
C ASN A 131 10.60 -11.82 0.84
N ALA A 132 11.09 -11.63 2.06
CA ALA A 132 10.22 -11.33 3.20
C ALA A 132 10.82 -10.33 4.19
N PHE A 133 9.93 -9.67 4.92
CA PHE A 133 10.26 -9.00 6.18
C PHE A 133 10.08 -9.97 7.33
N HIS A 134 11.00 -9.94 8.29
CA HIS A 134 10.83 -10.62 9.58
C HIS A 134 10.84 -9.57 10.69
N PHE A 135 9.70 -9.40 11.36
CA PHE A 135 9.53 -8.45 12.46
C PHE A 135 9.90 -9.08 13.81
N TRP A 136 10.29 -8.24 14.78
CA TRP A 136 10.76 -8.63 16.11
C TRP A 136 9.78 -9.53 16.87
N ASN A 137 8.48 -9.37 16.64
CA ASN A 137 7.43 -10.14 17.29
C ASN A 137 7.03 -11.41 16.52
N GLY A 138 7.85 -11.81 15.54
CA GLY A 138 7.67 -13.02 14.75
C GLY A 138 6.74 -12.88 13.56
N THR A 139 6.08 -11.72 13.38
CA THR A 139 5.29 -11.48 12.16
C THR A 139 6.20 -11.51 10.94
N VAL A 140 5.74 -12.16 9.88
CA VAL A 140 6.43 -12.24 8.59
C VAL A 140 5.57 -11.61 7.52
N MET A 141 6.14 -10.72 6.71
CA MET A 141 5.47 -10.18 5.52
C MET A 141 6.21 -10.64 4.27
N VAL A 142 5.61 -11.58 3.53
CA VAL A 142 6.19 -12.12 2.29
C VAL A 142 5.83 -11.25 1.09
N ILE A 143 6.72 -11.16 0.12
CA ILE A 143 6.53 -10.39 -1.10
C ILE A 143 6.06 -11.34 -2.21
N LEU A 144 4.90 -11.04 -2.76
CA LEU A 144 4.22 -11.81 -3.79
C LEU A 144 4.31 -11.08 -5.12
N SER A 145 5.12 -11.60 -6.03
CA SER A 145 5.21 -11.12 -7.42
C SER A 145 4.13 -11.79 -8.26
N PHE A 146 3.39 -11.00 -9.03
CA PHE A 146 2.45 -11.51 -10.03
C PHE A 146 3.13 -12.05 -11.29
N ASN A 147 4.39 -11.73 -11.54
CA ASN A 147 5.15 -12.30 -12.64
C ASN A 147 5.56 -13.76 -12.40
N GLN A 148 5.68 -14.19 -11.15
CA GLN A 148 5.84 -15.59 -10.82
C GLN A 148 4.45 -16.22 -10.62
N GLY A 149 4.02 -17.02 -11.59
CA GLY A 149 2.74 -17.74 -11.50
C GLY A 149 2.67 -18.59 -10.23
N MET A 150 1.51 -18.59 -9.56
CA MET A 150 1.20 -19.38 -8.36
C MET A 150 1.97 -19.00 -7.08
N SER A 151 2.56 -17.81 -6.99
CA SER A 151 3.34 -17.38 -5.81
C SER A 151 2.52 -17.34 -4.51
N ALA A 152 1.20 -17.13 -4.60
CA ALA A 152 0.29 -17.07 -3.45
C ALA A 152 -0.42 -18.41 -3.13
N ASN A 153 -0.51 -19.35 -4.08
CA ASN A 153 -1.45 -20.49 -4.01
C ASN A 153 -1.15 -21.50 -2.89
N SER A 154 0.11 -21.58 -2.44
CA SER A 154 0.53 -22.46 -1.34
C SER A 154 0.50 -21.78 0.04
N MET A 155 0.09 -20.51 0.11
CA MET A 155 0.15 -19.72 1.33
C MET A 155 -1.18 -19.65 2.07
N SER A 156 -1.08 -19.31 3.35
CA SER A 156 -2.21 -19.07 4.24
C SER A 156 -1.96 -17.75 4.96
N LEU A 157 -2.34 -16.65 4.30
CA LEU A 157 -2.10 -15.29 4.74
C LEU A 157 -3.15 -14.83 5.76
N ASP A 158 -2.75 -13.90 6.62
CA ASP A 158 -3.56 -13.29 7.67
C ASP A 158 -3.97 -11.85 7.34
N TRP A 159 -3.30 -11.21 6.39
CA TRP A 159 -3.60 -9.88 5.87
C TRP A 159 -2.80 -9.63 4.58
N VAL A 160 -3.28 -8.70 3.77
CA VAL A 160 -2.69 -8.40 2.46
C VAL A 160 -2.56 -6.90 2.26
N ILE A 161 -1.45 -6.46 1.69
CA ILE A 161 -1.24 -5.07 1.27
C ILE A 161 -0.80 -5.03 -0.19
N GLY A 162 -1.41 -4.14 -0.98
CA GLY A 162 -1.07 -3.90 -2.38
C GLY A 162 -0.82 -2.42 -2.64
N PRO A 163 0.40 -1.91 -2.35
CA PRO A 163 0.80 -0.55 -2.72
C PRO A 163 0.85 -0.41 -4.25
N GLU A 164 0.60 0.80 -4.75
CA GLU A 164 0.51 1.11 -6.19
C GLU A 164 -0.49 0.21 -6.96
N ALA A 165 -1.68 0.04 -6.38
CA ALA A 165 -2.70 -0.91 -6.83
C ALA A 165 -3.12 -0.78 -8.31
N LYS A 166 -2.93 0.38 -8.95
CA LYS A 166 -3.23 0.55 -10.39
C LYS A 166 -2.41 -0.35 -11.32
N PHE A 167 -1.28 -0.89 -10.86
CA PHE A 167 -0.45 -1.83 -11.62
C PHE A 167 -0.79 -3.29 -11.31
N LEU A 168 -1.71 -3.55 -10.37
CA LEU A 168 -2.06 -4.90 -9.94
C LEU A 168 -3.25 -5.42 -10.77
N SER A 169 -3.07 -6.61 -11.34
CA SER A 169 -4.16 -7.33 -12.03
C SER A 169 -5.21 -7.81 -11.03
N TYR A 170 -6.44 -7.32 -11.18
CA TYR A 170 -7.55 -7.73 -10.31
C TYR A 170 -7.92 -9.21 -10.45
N ASP A 171 -7.75 -9.78 -11.64
CA ASP A 171 -8.02 -11.20 -11.87
C ASP A 171 -7.05 -12.07 -11.08
N LYS A 172 -5.77 -11.70 -11.01
CA LYS A 172 -4.79 -12.37 -10.15
C LYS A 172 -5.10 -12.20 -8.67
N ILE A 173 -5.52 -11.01 -8.24
CA ILE A 173 -5.96 -10.77 -6.86
C ILE A 173 -7.11 -11.74 -6.51
N LYS A 174 -8.14 -11.82 -7.36
CA LYS A 174 -9.31 -12.67 -7.12
C LYS A 174 -9.01 -14.15 -7.12
N ASN A 175 -8.18 -14.62 -8.06
CA ASN A 175 -7.98 -16.04 -8.30
C ASN A 175 -6.81 -16.64 -7.48
N GLU A 176 -5.80 -15.84 -7.13
CA GLU A 176 -4.60 -16.32 -6.43
C GLU A 176 -4.52 -15.79 -4.99
N VAL A 177 -4.75 -14.49 -4.78
CA VAL A 177 -4.48 -13.84 -3.48
C VAL A 177 -5.65 -13.99 -2.50
N ASN A 178 -6.87 -13.68 -2.93
CA ASN A 178 -8.06 -13.78 -2.07
C ASN A 178 -8.25 -15.20 -1.50
N PRO A 179 -8.07 -16.29 -2.27
CA PRO A 179 -8.13 -17.64 -1.73
C PRO A 179 -6.99 -17.97 -0.75
N ALA A 180 -5.82 -17.34 -0.90
CA ALA A 180 -4.68 -17.51 -0.01
C ALA A 180 -4.85 -16.78 1.34
N ASN A 181 -5.62 -15.69 1.37
CA ASN A 181 -5.95 -14.92 2.57
C ASN A 181 -6.98 -15.62 3.46
N ARG A 182 -6.60 -16.78 4.00
CA ARG A 182 -7.44 -17.70 4.79
C ARG A 182 -6.73 -18.29 6.01
N GLY A 183 -5.55 -17.76 6.38
CA GLY A 183 -4.68 -18.30 7.42
C GLY A 183 -5.21 -18.13 8.85
N ASN A 184 -4.66 -18.95 9.76
CA ASN A 184 -4.63 -18.78 11.22
C ASN A 184 -5.90 -18.27 11.94
N ARG A 185 -7.09 -18.64 11.48
CA ARG A 185 -8.37 -18.25 12.11
C ARG A 185 -8.47 -18.66 13.58
N GLN A 186 -7.87 -19.80 13.95
CA GLN A 186 -7.81 -20.29 15.32
C GLN A 186 -6.99 -19.40 16.25
N TYR A 187 -6.07 -18.60 15.71
CA TYR A 187 -5.22 -17.69 16.48
C TYR A 187 -5.74 -16.26 16.45
N PHE A 188 -6.11 -15.75 15.27
CA PHE A 188 -6.42 -14.33 15.06
C PHE A 188 -7.89 -14.04 14.75
N GLY A 189 -8.78 -15.02 14.77
CA GLY A 189 -10.19 -14.82 14.39
C GLY A 189 -10.96 -13.79 15.23
N HIS A 190 -10.46 -13.46 16.42
CA HIS A 190 -10.99 -12.42 17.30
C HIS A 190 -10.57 -11.00 16.88
N CYS A 191 -9.45 -10.85 16.17
CA CYS A 191 -8.97 -9.55 15.68
C CYS A 191 -9.91 -9.03 14.58
N PRO A 192 -10.31 -7.74 14.62
CA PRO A 192 -11.16 -7.13 13.60
C PRO A 192 -10.47 -6.98 12.25
N HIS A 193 -9.15 -6.99 12.20
CA HIS A 193 -8.35 -6.83 10.98
C HIS A 193 -7.77 -8.17 10.47
N HIS A 194 -8.16 -9.30 11.04
CA HIS A 194 -7.74 -10.61 10.51
C HIS A 194 -8.42 -10.86 9.16
N HIS A 195 -7.61 -11.20 8.16
CA HIS A 195 -7.93 -11.24 6.72
C HIS A 195 -8.18 -9.88 6.07
N SER A 196 -7.79 -8.78 6.73
CA SER A 196 -7.87 -7.43 6.14
C SER A 196 -7.04 -7.27 4.87
N VAL A 197 -7.50 -6.38 3.99
CA VAL A 197 -6.73 -5.94 2.83
C VAL A 197 -6.56 -4.42 2.82
N CYS A 198 -5.42 -3.95 2.31
CA CYS A 198 -5.21 -2.52 2.05
C CYS A 198 -4.59 -2.31 0.67
N TYR A 199 -5.25 -1.51 -0.15
CA TYR A 199 -4.76 -1.11 -1.46
C TYR A 199 -4.66 0.40 -1.54
N SER A 200 -3.50 0.90 -1.92
CA SER A 200 -3.24 2.33 -2.06
C SER A 200 -2.71 2.62 -3.46
N THR A 201 -3.18 3.70 -4.08
CA THR A 201 -2.74 4.09 -5.44
C THR A 201 -2.98 5.57 -5.69
N ASP A 202 -2.34 6.12 -6.71
CA ASP A 202 -2.82 7.33 -7.41
C ASP A 202 -3.90 6.96 -8.44
N MET A 203 -4.63 7.97 -8.93
CA MET A 203 -5.74 7.80 -9.87
C MET A 203 -5.35 6.87 -11.03
N PRO A 204 -6.06 5.72 -11.22
CA PRO A 204 -5.77 4.82 -12.33
C PRO A 204 -6.14 5.48 -13.66
N GLY A 205 -5.17 5.56 -14.58
CA GLY A 205 -5.40 6.00 -15.96
C GLY A 205 -5.71 4.85 -16.94
N SER A 206 -5.39 3.62 -16.54
CA SER A 206 -5.53 2.41 -17.36
C SER A 206 -6.76 1.59 -16.95
N SER A 207 -7.24 0.76 -17.88
CA SER A 207 -8.32 -0.19 -17.62
C SER A 207 -7.97 -1.23 -16.56
N MET A 208 -6.68 -1.59 -16.48
CA MET A 208 -6.16 -2.57 -15.52
C MET A 208 -6.30 -2.12 -14.07
N GLY A 209 -6.11 -0.83 -13.76
CA GLY A 209 -6.18 -0.31 -12.39
C GLY A 209 -7.58 0.14 -11.95
N ARG A 210 -8.55 0.18 -12.88
CA ARG A 210 -9.87 0.79 -12.66
C ARG A 210 -10.72 0.07 -11.60
N TRP A 211 -10.49 -1.22 -11.40
CA TRP A 211 -11.24 -2.05 -10.45
C TRP A 211 -11.28 -1.48 -9.02
N ILE A 212 -10.26 -0.69 -8.63
CA ILE A 212 -10.21 -0.10 -7.29
C ILE A 212 -11.31 0.95 -7.12
N LEU A 213 -11.70 1.67 -8.18
CA LEU A 213 -12.76 2.68 -8.14
C LEU A 213 -14.12 2.05 -7.86
N ASP A 214 -14.34 0.83 -8.37
CA ASP A 214 -15.58 0.08 -8.18
C ASP A 214 -15.80 -0.29 -6.71
N LYS A 215 -14.74 -0.30 -5.88
CA LYS A 215 -14.83 -0.55 -4.43
C LYS A 215 -15.58 0.54 -3.66
N GLN A 216 -15.80 1.70 -4.27
CA GLN A 216 -16.71 2.71 -3.72
C GLN A 216 -18.12 2.15 -3.52
N GLU A 217 -18.61 1.31 -4.44
CA GLU A 217 -19.96 0.73 -4.38
C GLU A 217 -20.08 -0.33 -3.25
N GLU A 218 -18.95 -0.84 -2.78
CA GLU A 218 -18.88 -1.81 -1.67
C GLU A 218 -18.88 -1.12 -0.29
N MET A 219 -18.61 0.19 -0.24
CA MET A 219 -18.60 0.98 1.00
C MET A 219 -20.02 1.42 1.40
N GLN A 220 -20.34 1.35 2.70
CA GLN A 220 -21.55 1.96 3.27
C GLN A 220 -21.22 3.26 4.02
N PRO A 221 -21.49 4.45 3.44
CA PRO A 221 -21.16 5.72 4.09
C PRO A 221 -21.75 5.91 5.49
N PRO A 222 -23.02 5.53 5.78
CA PRO A 222 -23.57 5.62 7.13
C PRO A 222 -22.82 4.75 8.14
N HIS A 223 -22.37 3.55 7.73
CA HIS A 223 -21.59 2.65 8.57
C HIS A 223 -20.19 3.18 8.86
N ILE A 224 -19.54 3.78 7.86
CA ILE A 224 -18.26 4.48 8.07
C ILE A 224 -18.42 5.67 9.04
N GLN A 225 -19.53 6.40 8.96
CA GLN A 225 -19.83 7.47 9.92
C GLN A 225 -20.05 6.93 11.34
N LEU A 226 -20.69 5.77 11.49
CA LEU A 226 -20.82 5.08 12.79
C LEU A 226 -19.43 4.79 13.39
N ILE A 227 -18.51 4.22 12.61
CA ILE A 227 -17.14 3.96 13.07
C ILE A 227 -16.47 5.25 13.55
N ARG A 228 -16.60 6.34 12.79
CA ARG A 228 -16.03 7.66 13.17
C ARG A 228 -16.60 8.17 14.48
N ASN A 229 -17.91 8.01 14.69
CA ASN A 229 -18.58 8.43 15.93
C ASN A 229 -18.10 7.59 17.12
N LEU A 230 -18.08 6.26 16.99
CA LEU A 230 -17.57 5.34 18.01
C LEU A 230 -16.11 5.64 18.35
N TYR A 231 -15.26 5.87 17.35
CA TYR A 231 -13.86 6.25 17.55
C TYR A 231 -13.74 7.58 18.31
N LYS A 232 -14.49 8.61 17.91
CA LYS A 232 -14.49 9.90 18.59
C LYS A 232 -14.88 9.74 20.06
N GLU A 233 -15.99 9.06 20.33
CA GLU A 233 -16.48 8.85 21.70
C GLU A 233 -15.47 8.07 22.54
N LEU A 234 -14.86 7.02 21.98
CA LEU A 234 -13.79 6.27 22.63
C LEU A 234 -12.58 7.17 22.98
N GLN A 235 -12.17 8.07 22.09
CA GLN A 235 -11.08 9.01 22.39
C GLN A 235 -11.46 10.01 23.48
N ASP A 236 -12.71 10.48 23.48
CA ASP A 236 -13.21 11.39 24.51
C ASP A 236 -13.23 10.70 25.89
N TYR A 237 -13.62 9.43 25.98
CA TYR A 237 -13.52 8.65 27.22
C TYR A 237 -12.07 8.38 27.66
N LYS A 238 -11.14 8.12 26.74
CA LYS A 238 -9.71 7.92 27.05
C LYS A 238 -9.03 9.18 27.64
N ARG A 239 -9.61 10.36 27.43
CA ARG A 239 -9.16 11.63 28.00
C ARG A 239 -9.76 11.93 29.38
N LYS A 240 -10.81 11.22 29.79
CA LYS A 240 -11.41 11.38 31.13
C LYS A 240 -10.57 10.69 32.21
N PRO A 241 -10.71 11.09 33.49
CA PRO A 241 -10.10 10.36 34.61
C PRO A 241 -10.52 8.89 34.65
N LEU A 242 -9.57 8.02 35.03
CA LEU A 242 -9.76 6.57 35.08
C LEU A 242 -10.62 6.15 36.28
N THR A 243 -11.93 6.16 36.10
CA THR A 243 -12.92 5.61 37.04
C THR A 243 -13.42 4.24 36.57
N GLU A 244 -14.09 3.48 37.44
CA GLU A 244 -14.70 2.19 37.07
C GLU A 244 -15.68 2.33 35.89
N HIS A 245 -16.53 3.35 35.93
CA HIS A 245 -17.44 3.66 34.82
C HIS A 245 -16.68 4.00 33.53
N THR A 246 -15.67 4.88 33.59
CA THR A 246 -14.85 5.24 32.42
C THR A 246 -14.18 3.99 31.82
N MET A 247 -13.62 3.12 32.65
CA MET A 247 -12.99 1.87 32.20
C MET A 247 -14.00 0.88 31.58
N ARG A 248 -15.23 0.83 32.10
CA ARG A 248 -16.31 0.04 31.48
C ARG A 248 -16.67 0.59 30.10
N MET A 249 -16.92 1.90 30.00
CA MET A 249 -17.28 2.54 28.73
C MET A 249 -16.18 2.38 27.67
N ILE A 250 -14.90 2.52 28.04
CA ILE A 250 -13.78 2.29 27.12
C ILE A 250 -13.81 0.86 26.55
N ARG A 251 -14.10 -0.15 27.38
CA ARG A 251 -14.17 -1.55 26.93
C ARG A 251 -15.36 -1.80 26.00
N GLU A 252 -16.53 -1.28 26.34
CA GLU A 252 -17.75 -1.43 25.53
C GLU A 252 -17.59 -0.73 24.17
N LEU A 253 -17.17 0.53 24.16
CA LEU A 253 -16.93 1.28 22.93
C LEU A 253 -15.83 0.66 22.05
N GLN A 254 -14.77 0.12 22.67
CA GLN A 254 -13.73 -0.60 21.92
C GLN A 254 -14.31 -1.85 21.25
N ARG A 255 -15.14 -2.62 21.95
CA ARG A 255 -15.79 -3.80 21.41
C ARG A 255 -16.73 -3.45 20.25
N ASP A 256 -17.54 -2.42 20.40
CA ASP A 256 -18.48 -1.97 19.36
C ASP A 256 -17.72 -1.44 18.14
N LEU A 257 -16.64 -0.69 18.37
CA LEU A 257 -15.75 -0.20 17.33
C LEU A 257 -15.08 -1.35 16.57
N ASP A 258 -14.59 -2.38 17.26
CA ASP A 258 -13.95 -3.54 16.63
C ASP A 258 -14.95 -4.33 15.78
N ILE A 259 -16.18 -4.51 16.26
CA ILE A 259 -17.25 -5.14 15.49
C ILE A 259 -17.58 -4.31 14.24
N ALA A 260 -17.72 -3.00 14.39
CA ALA A 260 -18.04 -2.09 13.29
C ALA A 260 -16.89 -1.99 12.27
N ARG A 261 -15.63 -2.12 12.70
CA ARG A 261 -14.46 -2.19 11.80
C ARG A 261 -14.40 -3.50 11.04
N LYS A 262 -14.81 -4.60 11.67
CA LYS A 262 -14.82 -5.92 11.03
C LYS A 262 -15.97 -6.07 10.06
N PHE A 263 -17.19 -5.72 10.47
CA PHE A 263 -18.42 -6.02 9.74
C PHE A 263 -19.31 -4.82 9.54
N GLN A 264 -19.91 -4.74 8.35
CA GLN A 264 -20.98 -3.84 7.99
C GLN A 264 -22.26 -4.63 7.64
N PRO A 265 -23.45 -4.01 7.67
CA PRO A 265 -24.65 -4.61 7.08
C PRO A 265 -24.40 -5.05 5.64
N ALA A 266 -24.98 -6.16 5.20
CA ALA A 266 -24.82 -6.57 3.80
C ALA A 266 -25.48 -5.55 2.86
N LEU A 267 -24.82 -5.18 1.76
CA LEU A 267 -25.38 -4.26 0.77
C LEU A 267 -26.63 -4.83 0.09
N LYS A 268 -26.62 -6.14 -0.13
CA LYS A 268 -27.75 -6.91 -0.68
C LYS A 268 -28.09 -8.03 0.31
N PRO A 269 -28.84 -7.72 1.38
CA PRO A 269 -29.13 -8.70 2.41
C PRO A 269 -30.06 -9.79 1.88
N ASN A 270 -29.83 -11.03 2.33
CA ASN A 270 -30.73 -12.15 2.11
C ASN A 270 -30.75 -13.07 3.35
N ASP A 271 -31.53 -14.14 3.32
CA ASP A 271 -31.70 -15.05 4.46
C ASP A 271 -30.38 -15.62 5.01
N LYS A 272 -29.38 -15.78 4.15
CA LYS A 272 -28.06 -16.36 4.49
C LYS A 272 -26.98 -15.31 4.75
N LYS A 273 -27.11 -14.10 4.20
CA LYS A 273 -26.08 -13.06 4.22
C LYS A 273 -26.66 -11.76 4.79
N LYS A 274 -26.48 -11.59 6.10
CA LYS A 274 -26.93 -10.40 6.84
C LYS A 274 -25.82 -9.36 7.05
N ARG A 275 -24.56 -9.76 6.89
CA ARG A 275 -23.39 -8.90 7.07
C ARG A 275 -22.30 -9.21 6.05
N GLU A 276 -21.44 -8.23 5.83
CA GLU A 276 -20.25 -8.27 4.97
C GLU A 276 -19.07 -7.65 5.72
N TYR A 277 -17.85 -7.85 5.23
CA TYR A 277 -16.70 -7.13 5.77
C TYR A 277 -16.83 -5.64 5.51
N THR A 278 -16.39 -4.82 6.45
CA THR A 278 -16.46 -3.37 6.29
C THR A 278 -15.45 -2.89 5.28
N VAL A 279 -15.92 -2.14 4.29
CA VAL A 279 -15.10 -1.57 3.23
C VAL A 279 -15.02 -0.06 3.42
N PHE A 280 -13.81 0.47 3.48
CA PHE A 280 -13.55 1.90 3.41
C PHE A 280 -12.89 2.26 2.08
N TYR A 281 -13.55 3.13 1.31
CA TYR A 281 -13.04 3.72 0.09
C TYR A 281 -12.81 5.22 0.30
N GLY A 282 -11.61 5.72 -0.04
CA GLY A 282 -11.26 7.13 0.12
C GLY A 282 -10.56 7.69 -1.12
N GLU A 283 -11.00 8.87 -1.56
CA GLU A 283 -10.32 9.66 -2.60
C GLU A 283 -9.79 10.96 -2.02
N TYR A 284 -8.54 11.29 -2.35
CA TYR A 284 -7.85 12.45 -1.80
C TYR A 284 -6.99 13.13 -2.86
N ASP A 285 -7.01 14.45 -2.86
CA ASP A 285 -6.23 15.26 -3.80
C ASP A 285 -4.98 15.84 -3.11
N VAL A 286 -4.21 16.63 -3.86
CA VAL A 286 -2.98 17.27 -3.36
C VAL A 286 -3.25 18.24 -2.21
N PHE A 287 -4.45 18.85 -2.14
CA PHE A 287 -4.81 19.83 -1.12
C PHE A 287 -5.06 19.17 0.23
N ASP A 288 -5.40 17.87 0.27
CA ASP A 288 -5.46 17.12 1.53
C ASP A 288 -4.09 16.97 2.23
N ASN A 289 -3.00 17.37 1.57
CA ASN A 289 -1.65 17.46 2.15
C ASN A 289 -1.04 18.87 2.03
N LEU A 290 -1.88 19.90 1.92
CA LEU A 290 -1.46 21.30 1.79
C LEU A 290 -0.48 21.72 2.89
N GLU A 291 -0.72 21.31 4.14
CA GLU A 291 0.09 21.74 5.28
C GLU A 291 1.52 21.18 5.26
N VAL A 292 1.76 20.12 4.48
CA VAL A 292 3.09 19.50 4.34
C VAL A 292 3.78 19.96 3.06
N LEU A 293 3.04 20.08 1.96
CA LEU A 293 3.59 20.47 0.66
C LEU A 293 3.82 21.98 0.54
N GLY A 294 2.95 22.79 1.15
CA GLY A 294 2.94 24.25 1.01
C GLY A 294 2.25 24.72 -0.27
N GLU A 295 1.68 25.93 -0.21
CA GLU A 295 0.98 26.55 -1.34
C GLU A 295 1.90 26.76 -2.55
N ASP A 296 3.13 27.22 -2.32
CA ASP A 296 4.10 27.52 -3.39
C ASP A 296 4.41 26.31 -4.27
N PHE A 297 4.56 25.13 -3.65
CA PHE A 297 4.78 23.89 -4.38
C PHE A 297 3.58 23.53 -5.26
N ILE A 298 2.36 23.67 -4.74
CA ILE A 298 1.13 23.36 -5.48
C ILE A 298 0.99 24.30 -6.67
N TRP A 299 1.19 25.60 -6.49
CA TRP A 299 1.13 26.59 -7.57
C TRP A 299 2.23 26.36 -8.61
N GLN A 300 3.44 26.02 -8.18
CA GLN A 300 4.52 25.64 -9.08
C GLN A 300 4.14 24.41 -9.91
N MET A 301 3.65 23.34 -9.27
CA MET A 301 3.25 22.12 -9.97
C MET A 301 2.08 22.35 -10.91
N GLN A 302 1.13 23.23 -10.58
CA GLN A 302 0.04 23.60 -11.48
C GLN A 302 0.55 24.31 -12.74
N ARG A 303 1.52 25.21 -12.59
CA ARG A 303 2.11 25.95 -13.70
C ARG A 303 2.97 25.06 -14.59
N ASP A 304 3.77 24.19 -13.97
CA ASP A 304 4.82 23.44 -14.66
C ASP A 304 4.32 22.09 -15.22
N SER A 305 3.23 21.53 -14.66
CA SER A 305 2.68 20.24 -15.11
C SER A 305 1.75 20.37 -16.32
N PRO A 306 1.77 19.43 -17.28
CA PRO A 306 0.76 19.36 -18.32
C PRO A 306 -0.66 19.27 -17.73
N PRO A 307 -1.69 19.90 -18.33
CA PRO A 307 -3.05 19.95 -17.75
C PRO A 307 -3.65 18.58 -17.40
N LEU A 308 -3.41 17.57 -18.24
CA LEU A 308 -3.88 16.20 -18.00
C LEU A 308 -3.21 15.56 -16.77
N VAL A 309 -1.90 15.80 -16.60
CA VAL A 309 -1.12 15.29 -15.46
C VAL A 309 -1.54 15.99 -14.18
N TRP A 310 -1.77 17.31 -14.25
CA TRP A 310 -2.31 18.07 -13.12
C TRP A 310 -3.65 17.49 -12.63
N ARG A 311 -4.61 17.33 -13.55
CA ARG A 311 -5.95 16.81 -13.24
C ARG A 311 -5.90 15.39 -12.65
N THR A 312 -5.11 14.49 -13.24
CA THR A 312 -5.05 13.09 -12.80
C THR A 312 -4.16 12.87 -11.58
N ALA A 313 -2.91 13.30 -11.63
CA ALA A 313 -1.90 12.94 -10.64
C ALA A 313 -1.94 13.82 -9.38
N PHE A 314 -2.46 15.06 -9.47
CA PHE A 314 -2.52 16.01 -8.36
C PHE A 314 -3.95 16.24 -7.87
N LEU A 315 -4.89 16.53 -8.76
CA LEU A 315 -6.30 16.72 -8.39
C LEU A 315 -7.06 15.40 -8.18
N ASN A 316 -6.45 14.27 -8.53
CA ASN A 316 -7.07 12.95 -8.42
C ASN A 316 -8.42 12.88 -9.16
N GLU A 317 -8.51 13.53 -10.33
CA GLU A 317 -9.73 13.60 -11.13
C GLU A 317 -9.90 12.34 -11.97
N ARG A 318 -11.10 11.75 -11.92
CA ARG A 318 -11.47 10.58 -12.73
C ARG A 318 -11.65 10.98 -14.20
N LEU A 319 -10.59 10.91 -14.99
CA LEU A 319 -10.69 11.10 -16.43
C LEU A 319 -11.15 9.81 -17.11
N MET A 320 -12.43 9.78 -17.49
CA MET A 320 -12.98 8.74 -18.36
C MET A 320 -12.32 8.85 -19.74
N LYS A 321 -12.08 7.71 -20.43
CA LYS A 321 -11.53 7.67 -21.81
C LYS A 321 -12.15 8.81 -22.62
N VAL A 322 -11.29 9.64 -23.22
CA VAL A 322 -11.74 10.75 -24.08
C VAL A 322 -12.60 10.14 -25.19
N PRO A 323 -13.90 10.48 -25.29
CA PRO A 323 -14.71 10.06 -26.42
C PRO A 323 -14.00 10.51 -27.71
N ASN A 324 -13.83 9.60 -28.68
CA ASN A 324 -13.09 9.83 -29.95
C ASN A 324 -11.56 9.98 -29.86
N GLY A 325 -10.89 9.27 -28.95
CA GLY A 325 -9.42 9.16 -28.97
C GLY A 325 -8.88 8.57 -30.28
N PHE A 326 -7.77 9.11 -30.80
CA PHE A 326 -7.14 8.71 -32.07
C PHE A 326 -6.80 7.22 -32.14
N TYR A 327 -6.39 6.61 -31.02
CA TYR A 327 -6.13 5.17 -30.89
C TYR A 327 -7.25 4.48 -30.09
N SER A 328 -8.46 4.47 -30.65
CA SER A 328 -9.65 3.91 -29.98
C SER A 328 -9.55 2.41 -29.69
N ALA A 329 -8.83 1.67 -30.54
CA ALA A 329 -8.58 0.23 -30.41
C ALA A 329 -7.42 -0.11 -29.44
N LEU A 330 -6.70 0.89 -28.90
CA LEU A 330 -5.63 0.63 -27.94
C LEU A 330 -6.22 0.07 -26.64
N ASP A 331 -5.74 -1.11 -26.28
CA ASP A 331 -6.19 -1.90 -25.14
C ASP A 331 -5.00 -2.39 -24.33
N ASP A 332 -5.01 -2.08 -23.03
CA ASP A 332 -3.95 -2.41 -22.09
C ASP A 332 -3.70 -3.92 -21.96
N ARG A 333 -4.73 -4.75 -22.16
CA ARG A 333 -4.64 -6.21 -22.00
C ARG A 333 -4.05 -6.90 -23.23
N ILE A 334 -4.11 -6.24 -24.39
CA ILE A 334 -3.68 -6.80 -25.67
C ILE A 334 -2.31 -6.24 -26.07
N HIS A 335 -2.10 -4.93 -25.90
CA HIS A 335 -0.96 -4.22 -26.49
C HIS A 335 0.16 -3.93 -25.48
N PHE A 336 -0.07 -4.15 -24.18
CA PHE A 336 0.91 -3.88 -23.14
C PHE A 336 1.28 -5.19 -22.45
N TYR A 337 2.53 -5.27 -22.00
CA TYR A 337 3.04 -6.43 -21.30
C TYR A 337 3.89 -6.00 -20.10
N GLN A 338 4.00 -6.90 -19.12
CA GLN A 338 4.95 -6.77 -18.03
C GLN A 338 6.08 -7.79 -18.28
N PRO A 339 7.35 -7.36 -18.35
CA PRO A 339 8.47 -8.27 -18.55
C PRO A 339 8.61 -9.22 -17.35
N ALA A 340 9.05 -10.46 -17.59
CA ALA A 340 9.27 -11.44 -16.53
C ALA A 340 10.41 -10.99 -15.59
N ASP A 341 10.39 -11.45 -14.34
CA ASP A 341 11.52 -11.20 -13.42
C ASP A 341 12.73 -11.99 -13.90
N ASN A 342 13.88 -11.34 -14.10
CA ASN A 342 15.11 -12.08 -14.37
C ASN A 342 15.65 -12.74 -13.09
N GLY A 343 16.16 -13.97 -13.21
CA GLY A 343 16.71 -14.71 -12.08
C GLY A 343 17.95 -14.04 -11.46
N ARG A 344 18.58 -13.10 -12.16
CA ARG A 344 19.78 -12.39 -11.70
C ARG A 344 19.49 -11.45 -10.52
N LEU A 345 18.28 -10.88 -10.44
CA LEU A 345 17.86 -10.07 -9.28
C LEU A 345 17.75 -10.89 -7.98
N LYS A 346 17.42 -12.19 -8.05
CA LYS A 346 17.39 -13.07 -6.86
C LYS A 346 18.78 -13.20 -6.22
N ASN A 347 19.85 -13.17 -7.01
CA ASN A 347 21.22 -13.33 -6.53
C ASN A 347 21.80 -12.05 -5.90
N LEU A 348 21.17 -10.89 -6.10
CA LEU A 348 21.64 -9.59 -5.58
C LEU A 348 21.16 -9.29 -4.16
N GLY A 349 20.18 -10.03 -3.64
CA GLY A 349 19.74 -9.97 -2.23
C GLY A 349 19.34 -8.56 -1.75
N SER A 350 19.52 -8.29 -0.46
CA SER A 350 19.15 -7.03 0.21
C SER A 350 20.06 -5.83 -0.10
N ASN A 351 20.98 -5.94 -1.07
CA ASN A 351 21.99 -4.92 -1.31
C ASN A 351 21.47 -3.82 -2.24
N TRP A 352 20.76 -2.85 -1.66
CA TRP A 352 20.09 -1.75 -2.36
C TRP A 352 20.98 -0.98 -3.35
N LYS A 353 22.26 -0.79 -3.03
CA LYS A 353 23.20 -0.07 -3.90
C LYS A 353 23.47 -0.80 -5.22
N GLN A 354 23.52 -2.13 -5.20
CA GLN A 354 23.77 -2.94 -6.40
C GLN A 354 22.51 -3.08 -7.27
N LEU A 355 21.33 -3.10 -6.64
CA LEU A 355 20.04 -3.10 -7.35
C LEU A 355 19.81 -1.77 -8.11
N SER A 356 20.21 -0.63 -7.53
CA SER A 356 20.11 0.66 -8.23
C SER A 356 21.09 0.84 -9.39
N SER A 357 22.13 0.00 -9.49
CA SER A 357 23.20 0.12 -10.50
C SER A 357 23.16 -0.98 -11.57
N CYS A 358 22.10 -1.82 -11.61
CA CYS A 358 22.07 -2.99 -12.47
C CYS A 358 21.90 -2.67 -13.97
N GLY A 359 21.61 -1.42 -14.34
CA GLY A 359 21.45 -1.02 -15.75
C GLY A 359 20.49 -1.95 -16.50
N CYS A 360 20.83 -2.29 -17.74
CA CYS A 360 20.07 -3.23 -18.57
C CYS A 360 20.13 -4.69 -18.09
N LEU A 361 21.02 -5.04 -17.14
CA LEU A 361 21.11 -6.39 -16.59
C LEU A 361 19.92 -6.73 -15.67
N GLY A 362 19.11 -5.74 -15.30
CA GLY A 362 17.86 -5.89 -14.56
C GLY A 362 16.62 -6.11 -15.45
N ASP A 363 16.74 -5.86 -16.76
CA ASP A 363 15.63 -5.98 -17.71
C ASP A 363 15.43 -7.45 -18.06
N GLY A 364 14.27 -8.02 -17.71
CA GLY A 364 13.99 -9.46 -17.89
C GLY A 364 13.39 -9.84 -19.24
N ASP A 365 13.10 -8.84 -20.08
CA ASP A 365 12.66 -8.94 -21.46
C ASP A 365 13.77 -8.61 -22.47
N LEU A 366 14.94 -8.16 -22.02
CA LEU A 366 16.09 -7.91 -22.88
C LEU A 366 16.75 -9.24 -23.26
N ASP A 367 16.71 -9.56 -24.55
CA ASP A 367 17.44 -10.68 -25.14
C ASP A 367 18.78 -10.18 -25.65
N PHE A 368 19.88 -10.58 -25.01
CA PHE A 368 21.23 -10.12 -25.36
C PHE A 368 21.71 -10.64 -26.71
N ASP A 369 21.07 -11.67 -27.26
CA ASP A 369 21.44 -12.28 -28.54
C ASP A 369 20.66 -11.68 -29.72
N LYS A 370 19.66 -10.83 -29.45
CA LYS A 370 18.84 -10.18 -30.48
C LYS A 370 19.24 -8.72 -30.71
N GLU A 371 19.13 -8.31 -31.96
CA GLU A 371 19.31 -6.92 -32.38
C GLU A 371 18.26 -5.99 -31.77
N LEU A 372 18.69 -4.75 -31.49
CA LEU A 372 17.82 -3.68 -30.99
C LEU A 372 17.34 -2.83 -32.16
N HIS A 373 16.02 -2.70 -32.28
CA HIS A 373 15.38 -1.76 -33.19
C HIS A 373 15.11 -0.46 -32.47
N ILE A 374 15.58 0.64 -33.04
CA ILE A 374 15.39 1.97 -32.47
C ILE A 374 14.54 2.78 -33.44
N ALA A 375 13.41 3.28 -32.95
CA ALA A 375 12.58 4.23 -33.69
C ALA A 375 12.62 5.59 -33.00
N PHE A 376 12.70 6.64 -33.81
CA PHE A 376 12.96 7.98 -33.34
C PHE A 376 12.01 8.98 -33.99
N ASP A 377 11.46 9.89 -33.20
CA ASP A 377 10.62 11.00 -33.67
C ASP A 377 11.07 12.29 -32.98
N SER A 378 11.55 13.26 -33.75
CA SER A 378 11.93 14.59 -33.28
C SER A 378 10.95 15.63 -33.76
N ASN A 379 10.37 16.37 -32.83
CA ASN A 379 9.55 17.52 -33.10
C ASN A 379 10.03 18.74 -32.28
N ALA A 380 9.60 19.94 -32.67
CA ALA A 380 9.92 21.20 -32.01
C ALA A 380 9.45 21.27 -30.55
N SER A 381 8.45 20.47 -30.18
CA SER A 381 7.87 20.45 -28.83
C SER A 381 8.31 19.24 -27.99
N ILE A 382 8.69 18.13 -28.63
CA ILE A 382 9.06 16.88 -27.98
C ILE A 382 9.95 16.05 -28.92
N SER A 383 10.97 15.42 -28.39
CA SER A 383 11.71 14.36 -29.07
C SER A 383 11.54 13.05 -28.30
N THR A 384 11.31 11.96 -29.02
CA THR A 384 11.06 10.64 -28.44
C THR A 384 11.88 9.57 -29.14
N ALA A 385 12.33 8.58 -28.37
CA ALA A 385 12.98 7.38 -28.90
C ALA A 385 12.36 6.16 -28.23
N VAL A 386 12.20 5.08 -28.98
CA VAL A 386 11.80 3.77 -28.45
C VAL A 386 12.81 2.73 -28.89
N VAL A 387 13.14 1.82 -27.99
CA VAL A 387 14.01 0.66 -28.23
C VAL A 387 13.14 -0.58 -28.09
N ALA A 388 13.20 -1.44 -29.10
CA ALA A 388 12.38 -2.63 -29.21
C ALA A 388 13.17 -3.83 -29.72
N GLN A 389 12.67 -5.04 -29.45
CA GLN A 389 13.18 -6.28 -30.05
C GLN A 389 12.04 -7.04 -30.73
N LEU A 390 12.36 -7.67 -31.86
CA LEU A 390 11.42 -8.52 -32.55
C LEU A 390 11.29 -9.86 -31.82
N ASP A 391 10.06 -10.23 -31.49
CA ASP A 391 9.71 -11.52 -30.90
C ASP A 391 8.62 -12.19 -31.74
N GLY A 392 9.04 -13.12 -32.59
CA GLY A 392 8.18 -13.70 -33.62
C GLY A 392 7.64 -12.61 -34.55
N ASN A 393 6.32 -12.43 -34.55
CA ASN A 393 5.62 -11.42 -35.36
C ASN A 393 5.25 -10.16 -34.55
N THR A 394 5.84 -9.95 -33.37
CA THR A 394 5.52 -8.83 -32.49
C THR A 394 6.77 -8.01 -32.19
N MET A 395 6.70 -6.69 -32.40
CA MET A 395 7.75 -5.77 -32.00
C MET A 395 7.52 -5.35 -30.54
N LYS A 396 8.33 -5.87 -29.61
CA LYS A 396 8.21 -5.58 -28.18
C LYS A 396 9.05 -4.37 -27.82
N ILE A 397 8.40 -3.29 -27.37
CA ILE A 397 9.09 -2.11 -26.86
C ILE A 397 9.64 -2.43 -25.46
N ILE A 398 10.95 -2.33 -25.29
CA ILE A 398 11.68 -2.62 -24.05
C ILE A 398 11.93 -1.33 -23.27
N LYS A 399 12.21 -0.24 -24.00
CA LYS A 399 12.48 1.06 -23.38
C LYS A 399 11.93 2.20 -24.22
N SER A 400 11.43 3.22 -23.53
CA SER A 400 11.01 4.48 -24.15
C SER A 400 11.70 5.64 -23.47
N PHE A 401 12.11 6.61 -24.28
CA PHE A 401 12.76 7.85 -23.90
C PHE A 401 11.96 9.02 -24.45
N TYR A 402 11.90 10.12 -23.70
CA TYR A 402 11.34 11.36 -24.20
C TYR A 402 11.97 12.57 -23.53
N VAL A 403 12.11 13.63 -24.30
CA VAL A 403 12.55 14.95 -23.83
C VAL A 403 11.61 16.01 -24.41
N LYS A 404 11.26 17.02 -23.60
CA LYS A 404 10.40 18.13 -24.00
C LYS A 404 11.18 19.43 -23.96
N THR A 405 10.79 20.36 -24.82
CA THR A 405 11.34 21.73 -24.84
C THR A 405 11.22 22.38 -23.45
N PRO A 406 12.28 23.03 -22.92
CA PRO A 406 13.47 23.53 -23.62
C PRO A 406 14.62 22.53 -23.83
N SER A 407 14.57 21.35 -23.20
CA SER A 407 15.59 20.31 -23.36
C SER A 407 15.53 19.72 -24.77
N LYS A 408 16.70 19.35 -25.31
CA LYS A 408 16.89 18.94 -26.71
C LYS A 408 17.34 17.49 -26.81
N LEU A 409 17.52 17.02 -28.05
CA LEU A 409 17.96 15.67 -28.38
C LEU A 409 19.21 15.19 -27.61
N GLY A 410 20.16 16.10 -27.30
CA GLY A 410 21.35 15.74 -26.53
C GLY A 410 21.08 15.38 -25.07
N ASP A 411 19.88 15.69 -24.58
CA ASP A 411 19.41 15.40 -23.22
C ASP A 411 18.52 14.14 -23.15
N LEU A 412 18.40 13.44 -24.28
CA LEU A 412 17.62 12.21 -24.48
C LEU A 412 18.50 10.99 -24.22
#